data_AF-A0A348V2F5-F1
#
_entry.id   AF-A0A348V2F5-F1
#
_cell.length_a   1.000
_cell.length_b   1.000
_cell.length_c   1.000
_cell.angle_alpha   90.00
_cell.angle_beta   90.00
_cell.angle_gamma   90.00
#
_symmetry.space_group_name_H-M   'P 1'
#
loop_
_entity.id
_entity.type
_entity.pdbx_description
1 polymer ?
#
loop_
_entity_poly.entity_id
_entity_poly.type
_entity_poly.pdbx_seq_one_letter_code
_entity_poly.pdbx_strand_id
1 'polypeptide(L)'
;MAEERKILLKLLHILNNSYTESDLEDLIRSLVQLLLPIIKKQSGLYLRLSSYEPRDIALLTVSSLFIRNQDGRFPVLERLFNWKITEKFLSASEADFRRYLKNILNRRLKQTFYYLSSELRPERARIKREILYALKKLPGCRLKRENNRMLAILQPFPSRRQGSTRLTENQSDRLLAISLDHGLGGLQIPKYFGRLLQVLQEKKLAVEVPVNTLLEVYIETQKNYLLAEVGQGLQFTSGPDRIGLNPELNRLIAEARERNVWLLDRYRLKKKIDQEEKEAYLRALNDLFQDWLDGGQERSLFDYLKKYYPGLSPQEYRKEKRKILEYLVKSSREYLRSRLKEEGLAPEGPHG
;
A
#
# COMPACT_ATOMS: atom_id res chain seq x y z
N MET A 1 -17.50 -38.02 -2.90
CA MET A 1 -16.09 -37.57 -2.80
C MET A 1 -16.13 -36.12 -2.35
N ALA A 2 -15.66 -35.82 -1.14
CA ALA A 2 -15.68 -34.44 -0.64
C ALA A 2 -14.83 -33.52 -1.54
N GLU A 3 -15.26 -32.27 -1.66
CA GLU A 3 -14.66 -31.24 -2.52
C GLU A 3 -13.16 -31.06 -2.22
N GLU A 4 -12.78 -31.19 -0.95
CA GLU A 4 -11.39 -31.08 -0.48
C GLU A 4 -10.48 -32.22 -0.93
N ARG A 5 -10.99 -33.46 -1.00
CA ARG A 5 -10.20 -34.60 -1.50
C ARG A 5 -9.98 -34.49 -3.01
N LYS A 6 -10.94 -33.91 -3.73
CA LYS A 6 -10.79 -33.56 -5.16
C LYS A 6 -9.70 -32.49 -5.36
N ILE A 7 -9.64 -31.49 -4.48
CA ILE A 7 -8.57 -30.46 -4.49
C ILE A 7 -7.19 -31.09 -4.27
N LEU A 8 -7.05 -32.00 -3.29
CA LEU A 8 -5.78 -32.69 -3.04
C LEU A 8 -5.32 -33.49 -4.26
N LEU A 9 -6.20 -34.30 -4.86
CA LEU A 9 -5.87 -35.11 -6.04
C LEU A 9 -5.46 -34.24 -7.23
N LYS A 10 -6.20 -33.15 -7.50
CA LYS A 10 -5.84 -32.19 -8.55
C LYS A 10 -4.49 -31.52 -8.31
N LEU A 11 -4.19 -31.19 -7.05
CA LEU A 11 -2.91 -30.61 -6.66
C LEU A 11 -1.77 -31.60 -6.90
N LEU A 12 -1.98 -32.89 -6.64
CA LEU A 12 -1.00 -33.94 -6.92
C LEU A 12 -0.75 -34.13 -8.41
N HIS A 13 -1.80 -34.13 -9.23
CA HIS A 13 -1.66 -34.16 -10.69
C HIS A 13 -0.87 -32.96 -11.23
N ILE A 14 -1.06 -31.78 -10.65
CA ILE A 14 -0.31 -30.57 -11.02
C ILE A 14 1.16 -30.66 -10.60
N LEU A 15 1.45 -31.16 -9.41
CA LEU A 15 2.82 -31.36 -8.94
C LEU A 15 3.59 -32.41 -9.76
N ASN A 16 2.89 -33.42 -10.25
CA ASN A 16 3.47 -34.47 -11.09
C ASN A 16 3.52 -34.10 -12.58
N ASN A 17 3.19 -32.86 -12.95
CA ASN A 17 3.09 -32.41 -14.35
C ASN A 17 2.12 -33.26 -15.22
N SER A 18 1.16 -33.94 -14.61
CA SER A 18 0.17 -34.80 -15.26
C SER A 18 -1.21 -34.13 -15.26
N TYR A 19 -1.30 -32.88 -15.73
CA TYR A 19 -2.51 -32.06 -15.65
C TYR A 19 -2.85 -31.40 -16.99
N THR A 20 -4.13 -31.16 -17.23
CA THR A 20 -4.61 -30.35 -18.36
C THR A 20 -4.81 -28.90 -17.95
N GLU A 21 -4.95 -28.00 -18.92
CA GLU A 21 -5.29 -26.60 -18.65
C GLU A 21 -6.63 -26.46 -17.90
N SER A 22 -7.60 -27.32 -18.21
CA SER A 22 -8.88 -27.38 -17.51
C SER A 22 -8.71 -27.80 -16.03
N ASP A 23 -7.80 -28.72 -15.72
CA ASP A 23 -7.51 -29.12 -14.34
C ASP A 23 -6.92 -27.98 -13.52
N LEU A 24 -6.06 -27.17 -14.16
CA LEU A 24 -5.45 -26.00 -13.56
C LEU A 24 -6.50 -24.90 -13.29
N GLU A 25 -7.34 -24.59 -14.28
CA GLU A 25 -8.43 -23.63 -14.13
C GLU A 25 -9.38 -24.03 -13.00
N ASP A 26 -9.79 -25.30 -12.96
CA ASP A 26 -10.67 -25.81 -11.93
C ASP A 26 -10.04 -25.68 -10.54
N LEU A 27 -8.76 -26.04 -10.39
CA LEU A 27 -8.08 -25.90 -9.10
C LEU A 27 -8.03 -24.43 -8.67
N ILE A 28 -7.72 -23.51 -9.59
CA ILE A 28 -7.72 -22.07 -9.32
C ILE A 28 -9.11 -21.60 -8.87
N ARG A 29 -10.17 -22.03 -9.57
CA ARG A 29 -11.57 -21.69 -9.22
C ARG A 29 -11.93 -22.19 -7.81
N SER A 30 -11.58 -23.43 -7.47
CA SER A 30 -11.82 -23.98 -6.13
C SER A 30 -11.07 -23.20 -5.04
N LEU A 31 -9.80 -22.84 -5.27
CA LEU A 31 -9.03 -22.05 -4.31
C LEU A 31 -9.57 -20.61 -4.15
N VAL A 32 -10.04 -20.00 -5.24
CA VAL A 32 -10.71 -18.70 -5.21
C VAL A 32 -12.01 -18.76 -4.41
N GLN A 33 -12.85 -19.77 -4.64
CA GLN A 33 -14.10 -19.97 -3.89
C GLN A 33 -13.85 -20.16 -2.39
N LEU A 34 -12.77 -20.87 -2.01
CA LEU A 34 -12.38 -21.02 -0.61
C LEU A 34 -11.96 -19.70 0.05
N LEU A 35 -11.38 -18.76 -0.72
CA LEU A 35 -10.90 -17.47 -0.21
C LEU A 35 -12.00 -16.41 -0.12
N LEU A 36 -12.99 -16.44 -1.01
CA LEU A 36 -14.02 -15.40 -1.10
C LEU A 36 -14.73 -15.08 0.24
N PRO A 37 -15.20 -16.07 1.04
CA PRO A 37 -15.82 -15.80 2.33
C PRO A 37 -14.86 -15.15 3.34
N ILE A 38 -13.58 -15.55 3.29
CA ILE A 38 -12.54 -15.02 4.17
C ILE A 38 -12.26 -13.56 3.84
N ILE A 39 -12.14 -13.25 2.55
CA ILE A 39 -11.92 -11.89 2.04
C ILE A 39 -13.09 -11.02 2.46
N LYS A 40 -14.33 -11.39 2.10
CA LYS A 40 -15.55 -10.63 2.45
C LYS A 40 -15.66 -10.32 3.96
N LYS A 41 -15.20 -11.22 4.83
CA LYS A 41 -15.18 -11.01 6.28
C LYS A 41 -14.05 -10.10 6.78
N GLN A 42 -12.89 -10.08 6.12
CA GLN A 42 -11.67 -9.39 6.59
C GLN A 42 -11.42 -8.03 5.94
N SER A 43 -12.10 -7.72 4.84
CA SER A 43 -11.65 -6.68 3.90
C SER A 43 -12.39 -5.33 4.02
N GLY A 44 -13.13 -5.10 5.11
CA GLY A 44 -14.02 -3.95 5.27
C GLY A 44 -13.41 -2.56 5.03
N LEU A 45 -12.10 -2.38 5.24
CA LEU A 45 -11.39 -1.13 4.95
C LEU A 45 -10.62 -1.14 3.62
N TYR A 46 -10.13 -2.31 3.17
CA TYR A 46 -9.33 -2.42 1.96
C TYR A 46 -10.18 -2.44 0.68
N LEU A 47 -11.32 -3.16 0.68
CA LEU A 47 -12.26 -3.16 -0.45
C LEU A 47 -12.95 -1.81 -0.63
N ARG A 48 -13.11 -1.02 0.43
CA ARG A 48 -13.75 0.30 0.35
C ARG A 48 -12.84 1.36 -0.27
N LEU A 49 -11.51 1.18 -0.17
CA LEU A 49 -10.51 2.16 -0.61
C LEU A 49 -9.85 1.78 -1.94
N SER A 50 -10.11 0.57 -2.44
CA SER A 50 -9.50 0.05 -3.65
C SER A 50 -10.60 -0.48 -4.54
N SER A 51 -10.66 -0.08 -5.82
CA SER A 51 -11.64 -0.56 -6.80
C SER A 51 -11.52 -2.06 -7.15
N TYR A 52 -10.91 -2.87 -6.27
CA TYR A 52 -10.76 -4.30 -6.45
C TYR A 52 -11.98 -5.03 -5.92
N GLU A 53 -12.56 -5.89 -6.75
CA GLU A 53 -13.58 -6.81 -6.30
C GLU A 53 -12.96 -7.91 -5.40
N PRO A 54 -13.71 -8.47 -4.44
CA PRO A 54 -13.23 -9.59 -3.61
C PRO A 54 -12.68 -10.76 -4.44
N ARG A 55 -13.22 -10.96 -5.64
CA ARG A 55 -12.79 -11.99 -6.59
C ARG A 55 -11.41 -11.70 -7.18
N ASP A 56 -11.08 -10.44 -7.45
CA ASP A 56 -9.78 -10.05 -7.98
C ASP A 56 -8.68 -10.24 -6.93
N ILE A 57 -8.98 -9.90 -5.67
CA ILE A 57 -8.07 -10.13 -4.54
C ILE A 57 -7.83 -11.64 -4.35
N ALA A 58 -8.88 -12.46 -4.46
CA ALA A 58 -8.75 -13.91 -4.42
C ALA A 58 -7.87 -14.43 -5.55
N LEU A 59 -8.09 -13.96 -6.78
CA LEU A 59 -7.31 -14.37 -7.95
C LEU A 59 -5.83 -13.96 -7.83
N LEU A 60 -5.55 -12.74 -7.39
CA LEU A 60 -4.18 -12.26 -7.12
C LEU A 60 -3.48 -13.06 -6.03
N THR A 61 -4.23 -13.46 -5.00
CA THR A 61 -3.69 -14.30 -3.92
C THR A 61 -3.34 -15.69 -4.44
N VAL A 62 -4.23 -16.30 -5.21
CA VAL A 62 -4.06 -17.65 -5.76
C VAL A 62 -2.98 -17.68 -6.83
N SER A 63 -2.90 -16.68 -7.72
CA SER A 63 -1.94 -16.65 -8.82
C SER A 63 -0.49 -16.70 -8.35
N SER A 64 -0.19 -16.16 -7.16
CA SER A 64 1.14 -16.25 -6.54
C SER A 64 1.61 -17.69 -6.26
N LEU A 65 0.69 -18.66 -6.19
CA LEU A 65 0.98 -20.08 -6.03
C LEU A 65 1.35 -20.72 -7.38
N PHE A 66 0.80 -20.22 -8.48
CA PHE A 66 0.91 -20.81 -9.82
C PHE A 66 1.96 -20.12 -10.70
N ILE A 67 2.92 -19.42 -10.10
CA ILE A 67 4.06 -18.86 -10.82
C ILE A 67 4.93 -20.02 -11.33
N ARG A 68 5.08 -20.12 -12.65
CA ARG A 68 5.93 -21.13 -13.28
C ARG A 68 7.40 -20.71 -13.28
N ASN A 69 8.31 -21.67 -13.15
CA ASN A 69 9.73 -21.48 -13.42
C ASN A 69 10.03 -21.69 -14.93
N GLN A 70 11.30 -21.60 -15.31
CA GLN A 70 11.74 -21.81 -16.71
C GLN A 70 11.46 -23.23 -17.22
N ASP A 71 11.37 -24.21 -16.32
CA ASP A 71 11.05 -25.61 -16.62
C ASP A 71 9.54 -25.89 -16.66
N GLY A 72 8.69 -24.86 -16.58
CA GLY A 72 7.24 -25.01 -16.57
C GLY A 72 6.64 -25.56 -15.27
N ARG A 73 7.45 -25.73 -14.23
CA ARG A 73 7.05 -26.26 -12.91
C ARG A 73 6.58 -25.17 -11.95
N PHE A 74 5.89 -25.55 -10.88
CA PHE A 74 5.32 -24.63 -9.89
C PHE A 74 6.12 -24.65 -8.57
N PRO A 75 7.28 -23.97 -8.49
CA PRO A 75 8.18 -24.05 -7.33
C PRO A 75 7.53 -23.63 -6.00
N VAL A 76 6.53 -22.74 -6.05
CA VAL A 76 5.80 -22.31 -4.84
C VAL A 76 4.90 -23.42 -4.32
N LEU A 77 4.18 -24.11 -5.20
CA LEU A 77 3.35 -25.26 -4.83
C LEU A 77 4.20 -26.45 -4.38
N GLU A 78 5.26 -26.78 -5.12
CA GLU A 78 6.18 -27.87 -4.76
C GLU A 78 6.80 -27.68 -3.38
N ARG A 79 7.14 -26.42 -3.01
CA ARG A 79 7.67 -26.11 -1.68
C ARG A 79 6.63 -26.28 -0.58
N LEU A 80 5.38 -25.89 -0.85
CA LEU A 80 4.27 -25.96 0.11
C LEU A 80 3.74 -27.39 0.28
N PHE A 81 3.86 -28.21 -0.76
CA PHE A 81 3.39 -29.59 -0.85
C PHE A 81 4.55 -30.50 -1.27
N ASN A 82 5.61 -30.47 -0.47
CA ASN A 82 6.73 -31.38 -0.65
C ASN A 82 6.31 -32.83 -0.37
N TRP A 83 7.16 -33.79 -0.75
CA TRP A 83 6.86 -35.22 -0.61
C TRP A 83 6.36 -35.63 0.78
N LYS A 84 6.95 -35.11 1.87
CA LYS A 84 6.54 -35.42 3.26
C LYS A 84 5.13 -34.93 3.56
N ILE A 85 4.81 -33.72 3.09
CA ILE A 85 3.49 -33.11 3.28
C ILE A 85 2.45 -33.86 2.46
N THR A 86 2.80 -34.19 1.22
CA THR A 86 1.96 -34.95 0.29
C THR A 86 1.64 -36.34 0.85
N GLU A 87 2.64 -37.09 1.28
CA GLU A 87 2.49 -38.43 1.86
C GLU A 87 1.62 -38.40 3.13
N LYS A 88 1.86 -37.41 3.99
CA LYS A 88 1.03 -37.17 5.17
C LYS A 88 -0.45 -36.97 4.81
N PHE A 89 -0.76 -36.21 3.77
CA PHE A 89 -2.14 -35.92 3.40
C PHE A 89 -2.80 -37.00 2.54
N LEU A 90 -2.05 -37.98 2.03
CA LEU A 90 -2.63 -39.19 1.43
C LEU A 90 -3.32 -40.09 2.46
N SER A 91 -2.87 -40.05 3.71
CA SER A 91 -3.38 -40.89 4.83
C SER A 91 -4.13 -40.10 5.92
N ALA A 92 -4.01 -38.76 5.94
CA ALA A 92 -4.68 -37.92 6.93
C ALA A 92 -6.17 -37.66 6.62
N SER A 93 -6.88 -37.14 7.63
CA SER A 93 -8.29 -36.75 7.48
C SER A 93 -8.46 -35.54 6.55
N GLU A 94 -9.60 -35.48 5.86
CA GLU A 94 -9.95 -34.35 4.98
C GLU A 94 -9.98 -33.02 5.76
N ALA A 95 -10.36 -33.04 7.03
CA ALA A 95 -10.38 -31.87 7.91
C ALA A 95 -8.98 -31.30 8.15
N ASP A 96 -7.97 -32.17 8.29
CA ASP A 96 -6.58 -31.75 8.50
C ASP A 96 -6.01 -31.10 7.24
N PHE A 97 -6.28 -31.69 6.07
CA PHE A 97 -5.90 -31.12 4.78
C PHE A 97 -6.55 -29.74 4.58
N ARG A 98 -7.86 -29.64 4.87
CA ARG A 98 -8.61 -28.38 4.78
C ARG A 98 -8.02 -27.30 5.69
N ARG A 99 -7.65 -27.65 6.92
CA ARG A 99 -7.03 -26.72 7.88
C ARG A 99 -5.66 -26.25 7.37
N TYR A 100 -4.86 -27.16 6.84
CA TYR A 100 -3.56 -26.84 6.26
C TYR A 100 -3.68 -25.89 5.07
N LEU A 101 -4.56 -26.22 4.12
CA LEU A 101 -4.82 -25.41 2.94
C LEU A 101 -5.31 -24.01 3.31
N LYS A 102 -6.29 -23.90 4.22
CA LYS A 102 -6.76 -22.60 4.72
C LYS A 102 -5.65 -21.78 5.37
N ASN A 103 -4.73 -22.40 6.10
CA ASN A 103 -3.60 -21.70 6.71
C ASN A 103 -2.64 -21.13 5.66
N ILE A 104 -2.34 -21.87 4.60
CA ILE A 104 -1.53 -21.40 3.47
C ILE A 104 -2.22 -20.21 2.80
N LEU A 105 -3.49 -20.38 2.43
CA LEU A 105 -4.27 -19.35 1.74
C LEU A 105 -4.40 -18.08 2.57
N ASN A 106 -4.63 -18.20 3.89
CA ASN A 106 -4.66 -17.05 4.81
C ASN A 106 -3.32 -16.32 4.91
N ARG A 107 -2.19 -17.05 4.95
CA ARG A 107 -0.86 -16.44 4.98
C ARG A 107 -0.58 -15.68 3.69
N ARG A 108 -0.94 -16.26 2.54
CA ARG A 108 -0.82 -15.60 1.22
C ARG A 108 -1.73 -14.39 1.12
N LEU A 109 -2.98 -14.50 1.55
CA LEU A 109 -3.92 -13.38 1.54
C LEU A 109 -3.40 -12.18 2.35
N LYS A 110 -2.78 -12.43 3.51
CA LYS A 110 -2.12 -11.36 4.30
C LYS A 110 -0.97 -10.69 3.54
N GLN A 111 -0.18 -11.46 2.80
CA GLN A 111 0.88 -10.91 1.95
C GLN A 111 0.29 -10.07 0.82
N THR A 112 -0.75 -10.57 0.14
CA THR A 112 -1.47 -9.83 -0.91
C THR A 112 -2.04 -8.52 -0.37
N PHE A 113 -2.68 -8.52 0.80
CA PHE A 113 -3.13 -7.28 1.44
C PHE A 113 -1.99 -6.34 1.78
N TYR A 114 -0.84 -6.85 2.23
CA TYR A 114 0.33 -6.02 2.49
C TYR A 114 0.81 -5.33 1.21
N TYR A 115 1.00 -6.08 0.12
CA TYR A 115 1.42 -5.53 -1.17
C TYR A 115 0.42 -4.51 -1.73
N LEU A 116 -0.88 -4.87 -1.76
CA LEU A 116 -1.93 -3.96 -2.21
C LEU A 116 -1.97 -2.70 -1.34
N SER A 117 -1.82 -2.82 -0.02
CA SER A 117 -1.80 -1.65 0.87
C SER A 117 -0.61 -0.72 0.62
N SER A 118 0.55 -1.28 0.28
CA SER A 118 1.73 -0.48 -0.07
C SER A 118 1.67 0.14 -1.47
N GLU A 119 0.93 -0.49 -2.39
CA GLU A 119 0.71 0.04 -3.75
C GLU A 119 -0.37 1.12 -3.78
N LEU A 120 -1.43 0.97 -2.98
CA LEU A 120 -2.56 1.89 -2.95
C LEU A 120 -2.28 3.18 -2.17
N ARG A 121 -1.44 3.12 -1.13
CA ARG A 121 -1.14 4.26 -0.23
C ARG A 121 0.31 4.25 0.27
N PRO A 122 1.30 4.42 -0.62
CA PRO A 122 2.73 4.40 -0.27
C PRO A 122 3.10 5.46 0.79
N GLU A 123 2.41 6.60 0.79
CA GLU A 123 2.55 7.69 1.76
C GLU A 123 2.22 7.24 3.18
N ARG A 124 1.12 6.50 3.38
CA ARG A 124 0.75 5.96 4.69
C ARG A 124 1.77 4.94 5.19
N ALA A 125 2.34 4.13 4.31
CA ALA A 125 3.40 3.19 4.65
C ALA A 125 4.72 3.88 5.04
N ARG A 126 5.03 5.04 4.43
CA ARG A 126 6.17 5.88 4.82
C ARG A 126 5.92 6.55 6.18
N ILE A 127 4.79 7.23 6.35
CA ILE A 127 4.42 7.90 7.62
C ILE A 127 4.45 6.89 8.76
N LYS A 128 3.85 5.71 8.58
CA LYS A 128 3.88 4.65 9.60
C LYS A 128 5.30 4.23 9.99
N ARG A 129 6.23 4.12 9.04
CA ARG A 129 7.64 3.79 9.33
C ARG A 129 8.31 4.91 10.13
N GLU A 130 8.06 6.15 9.77
CA GLU A 130 8.57 7.32 10.49
C GLU A 130 7.99 7.42 11.90
N ILE A 131 6.69 7.14 12.10
CA ILE A 131 6.07 7.04 13.43
C ILE A 131 6.78 5.98 14.27
N LEU A 132 6.96 4.78 13.72
CA LEU A 132 7.66 3.70 14.43
C LEU A 132 9.09 4.09 14.82
N TYR A 133 9.79 4.81 13.95
CA TYR A 133 11.14 5.29 14.22
C TYR A 133 11.17 6.36 15.32
N ALA A 134 10.28 7.35 15.24
CA ALA A 134 10.14 8.40 16.24
C ALA A 134 9.80 7.83 17.62
N LEU A 135 8.83 6.92 17.70
CA LEU A 135 8.42 6.28 18.95
C LEU A 135 9.54 5.45 19.59
N LYS A 136 10.45 4.86 18.80
CA LYS A 136 11.61 4.14 19.36
C LYS A 136 12.64 5.07 20.01
N LYS A 137 12.74 6.31 19.53
CA LYS A 137 13.72 7.30 20.00
C LYS A 137 13.22 8.14 21.17
N LEU A 138 11.90 8.30 21.30
CA LEU A 138 11.30 9.14 22.33
C LEU A 138 11.30 8.43 23.69
N PRO A 139 11.81 9.08 24.77
CA PRO A 139 11.69 8.55 26.11
C PRO A 139 10.21 8.52 26.53
N GLY A 140 9.80 7.46 27.22
CA GLY A 140 8.40 7.25 27.61
C GLY A 140 7.54 6.53 26.57
N CYS A 141 8.08 6.16 25.41
CA CYS A 141 7.43 5.32 24.43
C CYS A 141 7.92 3.87 24.50
N ARG A 142 7.00 2.90 24.40
CA ARG A 142 7.34 1.48 24.22
C ARG A 142 6.50 0.86 23.11
N LEU A 143 7.08 -0.08 22.38
CA LEU A 143 6.37 -0.85 21.36
C LEU A 143 6.22 -2.29 21.83
N LYS A 144 4.99 -2.80 21.79
CA LYS A 144 4.66 -4.20 22.13
C LYS A 144 3.94 -4.85 20.95
N ARG A 145 4.21 -6.13 20.71
CA ARG A 145 3.46 -6.91 19.72
C ARG A 145 2.44 -7.78 20.43
N GLU A 146 1.17 -7.64 20.10
CA GLU A 146 0.06 -8.38 20.72
C GLU A 146 -0.98 -8.74 19.66
N ASN A 147 -1.44 -10.00 19.62
CA ASN A 147 -2.44 -10.47 18.65
C ASN A 147 -2.16 -10.07 17.20
N ASN A 148 -0.89 -10.15 16.79
CA ASN A 148 -0.39 -9.77 15.46
C ASN A 148 -0.59 -8.28 15.09
N ARG A 149 -0.81 -7.42 16.08
CA ARG A 149 -0.82 -5.96 15.97
C ARG A 149 0.37 -5.38 16.73
N MET A 150 0.85 -4.24 16.26
CA MET A 150 1.87 -3.47 16.97
C MET A 150 1.16 -2.40 17.78
N LEU A 151 1.33 -2.46 19.09
CA LEU A 151 0.82 -1.50 20.04
C LEU A 151 1.93 -0.53 20.43
N ALA A 152 1.57 0.75 20.50
CA ALA A 152 2.39 1.81 21.04
C ALA A 152 1.85 2.18 22.43
N ILE A 153 2.73 2.13 23.41
CA ILE A 153 2.49 2.49 24.80
C ILE A 153 3.17 3.84 25.01
N LEU A 154 2.38 4.89 25.21
CA LEU A 154 2.80 6.25 25.52
C LEU A 154 2.64 6.46 27.03
N GLN A 155 3.76 6.35 27.75
CA GLN A 155 3.83 6.48 29.21
C GLN A 155 4.86 7.56 29.58
N PRO A 156 4.40 8.78 29.91
CA PRO A 156 5.31 9.88 30.23
C PRO A 156 6.02 9.75 31.60
N PHE A 157 5.71 8.75 32.42
CA PHE A 157 6.27 8.58 33.78
C PHE A 157 7.17 7.34 33.90
N PRO A 158 8.43 7.45 34.40
CA PRO A 158 9.34 6.30 34.49
C PRO A 158 8.97 5.26 35.56
N SER A 159 8.24 5.62 36.63
CA SER A 159 8.16 4.76 37.81
C SER A 159 6.89 5.00 38.63
N ARG A 160 5.83 4.22 38.39
CA ARG A 160 5.02 3.54 39.42
C ARG A 160 3.91 2.75 38.74
N ARG A 161 3.75 1.49 39.16
CA ARG A 161 2.52 0.70 38.96
C ARG A 161 1.39 1.38 39.73
N GLN A 162 0.91 2.51 39.24
CA GLN A 162 -0.37 3.08 39.67
C GLN A 162 -1.33 2.91 38.51
N GLY A 163 -2.50 2.36 38.82
CA GLY A 163 -3.46 1.81 37.88
C GLY A 163 -3.56 2.66 36.63
N SER A 164 -3.02 2.13 35.52
CA SER A 164 -3.28 2.71 34.20
C SER A 164 -4.79 2.77 34.08
N THR A 165 -5.36 3.96 33.93
CA THR A 165 -6.73 4.09 33.43
C THR A 165 -6.69 3.45 32.05
N ARG A 166 -7.00 2.15 31.97
CA ARG A 166 -7.09 1.41 30.72
C ARG A 166 -8.30 1.98 30.01
N LEU A 167 -8.06 2.94 29.13
CA LEU A 167 -9.09 3.54 28.31
C LEU A 167 -9.51 2.50 27.28
N THR A 168 -10.63 1.80 27.47
CA THR A 168 -10.97 0.61 26.67
C THR A 168 -11.96 0.82 25.53
N GLU A 169 -12.48 2.03 25.28
CA GLU A 169 -13.24 2.35 24.06
C GLU A 169 -13.24 3.89 23.89
N ASN A 170 -13.18 4.40 22.64
CA ASN A 170 -12.95 5.82 22.24
C ASN A 170 -11.52 6.39 22.39
N GLN A 171 -10.46 5.56 22.36
CA GLN A 171 -9.07 6.04 22.40
C GLN A 171 -8.65 6.92 21.21
N SER A 172 -9.14 6.64 20.00
CA SER A 172 -8.78 7.41 18.79
C SER A 172 -9.29 8.83 18.84
N ASP A 173 -10.57 8.99 19.19
CA ASP A 173 -11.27 10.27 19.09
C ASP A 173 -10.83 11.18 20.22
N ARG A 174 -10.52 10.62 21.39
CA ARG A 174 -9.93 11.35 22.50
C ARG A 174 -8.50 11.78 22.22
N LEU A 175 -7.67 10.93 21.61
CA LEU A 175 -6.33 11.32 21.17
C LEU A 175 -6.40 12.40 20.09
N LEU A 176 -7.32 12.26 19.13
CA LEU A 176 -7.55 13.26 18.10
C LEU A 176 -7.97 14.59 18.73
N ALA A 177 -8.96 14.60 19.63
CA ALA A 177 -9.38 15.79 20.35
C ALA A 177 -8.22 16.44 21.10
N ILE A 178 -7.43 15.67 21.86
CA ILE A 178 -6.22 16.19 22.53
C ILE A 178 -5.26 16.82 21.52
N SER A 179 -5.01 16.15 20.39
CA SER A 179 -4.11 16.65 19.35
C SER A 179 -4.61 17.93 18.69
N LEU A 180 -5.93 18.06 18.48
CA LEU A 180 -6.55 19.25 17.92
C LEU A 180 -6.55 20.41 18.92
N ASP A 181 -7.01 20.17 20.15
CA ASP A 181 -7.13 21.17 21.22
C ASP A 181 -5.78 21.80 21.59
N HIS A 182 -4.68 21.06 21.41
CA HIS A 182 -3.32 21.53 21.74
C HIS A 182 -2.53 21.94 20.49
N GLY A 183 -3.20 22.07 19.34
CA GLY A 183 -2.60 22.60 18.12
C GLY A 183 -1.43 21.77 17.61
N LEU A 184 -1.51 20.43 17.67
CA LEU A 184 -0.42 19.55 17.22
C LEU A 184 -0.33 19.44 15.68
N GLY A 185 -1.25 20.10 14.97
CA GLY A 185 -1.23 20.26 13.52
C GLY A 185 0.03 20.95 13.00
N GLY A 186 0.42 20.68 11.76
CA GLY A 186 1.62 21.23 11.11
C GLY A 186 2.95 20.67 11.60
N LEU A 187 2.95 19.91 12.71
CA LEU A 187 4.17 19.35 13.29
C LEU A 187 4.64 18.09 12.54
N GLN A 188 5.94 18.05 12.25
CA GLN A 188 6.61 16.82 11.79
C GLN A 188 6.52 15.71 12.83
N ILE A 189 6.43 14.46 12.37
CA ILE A 189 6.19 13.25 13.19
C ILE A 189 7.00 13.22 14.51
N PRO A 190 8.34 13.42 14.54
CA PRO A 190 9.07 13.38 15.81
C PRO A 190 8.64 14.47 16.80
N LYS A 191 8.42 15.70 16.31
CA LYS A 191 7.96 16.84 17.12
C LYS A 191 6.52 16.64 17.57
N TYR A 192 5.67 16.12 16.70
CA TYR A 192 4.28 15.77 17.01
C TYR A 192 4.20 14.81 18.20
N PHE A 193 4.89 13.67 18.13
CA PHE A 193 4.84 12.68 19.21
C PHE A 193 5.55 13.16 20.48
N GLY A 194 6.62 13.96 20.35
CA GLY A 194 7.25 14.61 21.50
C GLY A 194 6.29 15.56 22.23
N ARG A 195 5.57 16.40 21.49
CA ARG A 195 4.60 17.33 22.06
C ARG A 195 3.36 16.60 22.60
N LEU A 196 2.89 15.57 21.91
CA LEU A 196 1.81 14.71 22.40
C LEU A 196 2.16 14.07 23.74
N LEU A 197 3.40 13.57 23.91
CA LEU A 197 3.85 13.04 25.21
C LEU A 197 3.84 14.10 26.32
N GLN A 198 4.28 15.33 26.03
CA GLN A 198 4.23 16.44 26.99
C GLN A 198 2.79 16.74 27.41
N VAL A 199 1.87 16.82 26.45
CA VAL A 199 0.43 17.05 26.74
C VAL A 199 -0.17 15.88 27.54
N LEU A 200 0.19 14.64 27.21
CA LEU A 200 -0.23 13.48 27.99
C LEU A 200 0.33 13.51 29.42
N GLN A 201 1.57 14.00 29.59
CA GLN A 201 2.19 14.18 30.90
C GLN A 201 1.45 15.23 31.74
N GLU A 202 1.15 16.39 31.16
CA GLU A 202 0.38 17.47 31.79
C GLU A 202 -1.00 16.98 32.24
N LYS A 203 -1.66 16.18 31.39
CA LYS A 203 -2.96 15.58 31.70
C LYS A 203 -2.87 14.32 32.58
N LYS A 204 -1.66 13.88 32.96
CA LYS A 204 -1.40 12.63 33.71
C LYS A 204 -2.04 11.39 33.08
N LEU A 205 -2.03 11.31 31.75
CA LEU A 205 -2.60 10.21 30.98
C LEU A 205 -1.51 9.28 30.45
N ALA A 206 -1.81 7.99 30.48
CA ALA A 206 -1.05 6.96 29.78
C ALA A 206 -1.95 6.32 28.72
N VAL A 207 -1.40 6.06 27.54
CA VAL A 207 -2.18 5.55 26.41
C VAL A 207 -1.51 4.33 25.82
N GLU A 208 -2.30 3.29 25.53
CA GLU A 208 -1.87 2.10 24.83
C GLU A 208 -2.81 1.88 23.64
N VAL A 209 -2.29 2.08 22.42
CA VAL A 209 -3.08 2.08 21.18
C VAL A 209 -2.35 1.35 20.05
N PRO A 210 -3.06 0.78 19.07
CA PRO A 210 -2.43 0.30 17.85
C PRO A 210 -1.68 1.41 17.11
N VAL A 211 -0.52 1.10 16.53
CA VAL A 211 0.25 2.07 15.72
C VAL A 211 -0.55 2.60 14.53
N ASN A 212 -1.44 1.78 13.97
CA ASN A 212 -2.35 2.25 12.90
C ASN A 212 -3.32 3.32 13.42
N THR A 213 -3.75 3.25 14.68
CA THR A 213 -4.59 4.29 15.28
C THR A 213 -3.83 5.60 15.41
N LEU A 214 -2.56 5.56 15.83
CA LEU A 214 -1.70 6.76 15.86
C LEU A 214 -1.47 7.35 14.48
N LEU A 215 -1.35 6.51 13.45
CA LEU A 215 -1.26 6.95 12.06
C LEU A 215 -2.51 7.73 11.63
N GLU A 216 -3.71 7.18 11.86
CA GLU A 216 -4.95 7.86 11.48
C GLU A 216 -5.13 9.16 12.29
N VAL A 217 -4.86 9.15 13.60
CA VAL A 217 -4.92 10.36 14.44
C VAL A 217 -3.96 11.43 13.95
N TYR A 218 -2.73 11.07 13.61
CA TYR A 218 -1.76 12.00 13.04
C TYR A 218 -2.28 12.61 11.73
N ILE A 219 -2.71 11.77 10.78
CA ILE A 219 -3.23 12.22 9.48
C ILE A 219 -4.42 13.15 9.65
N GLU A 220 -5.39 12.78 10.50
CA GLU A 220 -6.59 13.58 10.70
C GLU A 220 -6.27 14.90 11.43
N THR A 221 -5.28 14.91 12.33
CA THR A 221 -4.79 16.16 12.94
C THR A 221 -4.18 17.10 11.90
N GLN A 222 -3.35 16.58 10.98
CA GLN A 222 -2.76 17.38 9.91
C GLN A 222 -3.81 17.91 8.94
N LYS A 223 -4.82 17.09 8.60
CA LYS A 223 -5.92 17.49 7.74
C LYS A 223 -6.74 18.62 8.36
N ASN A 224 -7.09 18.51 9.64
CA ASN A 224 -7.86 19.55 10.34
C ASN A 224 -7.06 20.86 10.48
N TYR A 225 -5.75 20.77 10.68
CA TYR A 225 -4.87 21.94 10.66
C TYR A 225 -4.93 22.69 9.32
N LEU A 226 -4.75 21.96 8.21
CA LEU A 226 -4.82 22.55 6.87
C LEU A 226 -6.22 23.13 6.59
N LEU A 227 -7.29 22.46 7.00
CA LEU A 227 -8.65 22.97 6.84
C LEU A 227 -8.92 24.22 7.70
N ALA A 228 -8.36 24.28 8.91
CA ALA A 228 -8.46 25.44 9.79
C ALA A 228 -7.68 26.64 9.24
N GLU A 229 -6.49 26.42 8.67
CA GLU A 229 -5.71 27.47 7.97
C GLU A 229 -6.46 28.01 6.73
N VAL A 230 -7.14 27.13 5.98
CA VAL A 230 -7.97 27.53 4.84
C VAL A 230 -9.25 28.27 5.30
N GLY A 231 -9.84 27.86 6.43
CA GLY A 231 -11.09 28.40 6.97
C GLY A 231 -10.96 29.72 7.74
N GLN A 232 -9.81 30.00 8.36
CA GLN A 232 -9.53 31.28 9.05
C GLN A 232 -9.20 32.44 8.09
N GLY A 233 -9.20 32.18 6.79
CA GLY A 233 -9.02 33.18 5.76
C GLY A 233 -7.56 33.57 5.56
N LEU A 234 -7.23 33.80 4.29
CA LEU A 234 -6.01 34.39 3.78
C LEU A 234 -5.67 35.75 4.44
N GLN A 235 -5.30 35.77 5.71
CA GLN A 235 -4.52 36.84 6.32
C GLN A 235 -3.04 36.50 6.14
N PHE A 236 -2.60 36.46 4.87
CA PHE A 236 -1.21 36.70 4.55
C PHE A 236 -0.88 38.12 5.02
N THR A 237 -0.34 38.23 6.23
CA THR A 237 0.32 39.45 6.68
C THR A 237 1.55 39.65 5.78
N SER A 238 1.40 40.53 4.79
CA SER A 238 2.43 41.25 4.05
C SER A 238 3.85 40.66 4.11
N GLY A 239 4.04 39.54 3.42
CA GLY A 239 5.27 39.21 2.71
C GLY A 239 4.87 39.01 1.26
N PRO A 240 5.55 39.62 0.27
CA PRO A 240 5.24 39.37 -1.12
C PRO A 240 5.74 37.97 -1.43
N ASP A 241 4.84 36.99 -1.34
CA ASP A 241 4.85 35.74 -2.10
C ASP A 241 3.67 34.89 -1.63
N ARG A 242 2.51 35.17 -2.22
CA ARG A 242 1.51 34.11 -2.40
C ARG A 242 2.21 33.02 -3.20
N ILE A 243 2.59 31.93 -2.53
CA ILE A 243 3.18 30.74 -3.15
C ILE A 243 2.16 30.18 -4.14
N GLY A 244 2.18 30.70 -5.36
CA GLY A 244 1.94 29.89 -6.53
C GLY A 244 2.99 28.80 -6.50
N LEU A 245 2.55 27.55 -6.58
CA LEU A 245 3.43 26.38 -6.71
C LEU A 245 4.57 26.73 -7.68
N ASN A 246 5.78 26.67 -7.12
CA ASN A 246 7.07 27.14 -7.62
C ASN A 246 7.15 27.18 -9.18
N PRO A 247 7.35 28.35 -9.83
CA PRO A 247 7.50 28.44 -11.29
C PRO A 247 8.62 27.52 -11.82
N GLU A 248 9.63 27.22 -11.00
CA GLU A 248 10.67 26.24 -11.32
C GLU A 248 10.14 24.80 -11.38
N LEU A 249 9.27 24.39 -10.46
CA LEU A 249 8.66 23.06 -10.49
C LEU A 249 7.75 22.88 -11.74
N ASN A 250 7.01 23.93 -12.11
CA ASN A 250 6.21 23.92 -13.34
C ASN A 250 7.09 23.82 -14.58
N ARG A 251 8.25 24.50 -14.59
CA ARG A 251 9.26 24.36 -15.66
C ARG A 251 9.82 22.93 -15.71
N LEU A 252 10.21 22.35 -14.59
CA LEU A 252 10.73 20.97 -14.54
C LEU A 252 9.70 19.94 -15.04
N ILE A 253 8.42 20.13 -14.70
CA ILE A 253 7.33 19.29 -15.21
C ILE A 253 7.16 19.48 -16.73
N ALA A 254 7.27 20.71 -17.24
CA ALA A 254 7.25 20.95 -18.68
C ALA A 254 8.40 20.24 -19.40
N GLU A 255 9.62 20.30 -18.88
CA GLU A 255 10.77 19.57 -19.43
C GLU A 255 10.57 18.04 -19.37
N ALA A 256 9.98 17.53 -18.28
CA ALA A 256 9.64 16.12 -18.15
C ALA A 256 8.55 15.69 -19.18
N ARG A 257 7.60 16.57 -19.51
CA ARG A 257 6.59 16.34 -20.56
C ARG A 257 7.24 16.25 -21.93
N GLU A 258 8.12 17.17 -22.27
CA GLU A 258 8.83 17.16 -23.56
C GLU A 258 9.66 15.88 -23.75
N ARG A 259 10.37 15.43 -22.70
CA ARG A 259 11.05 14.12 -22.73
C ARG A 259 10.09 12.96 -22.99
N ASN A 260 8.93 12.96 -22.36
CA ASN A 260 7.94 11.90 -22.57
C ASN A 260 7.36 11.92 -23.98
N VAL A 261 7.14 13.10 -24.57
CA VAL A 261 6.75 13.24 -25.98
C VAL A 261 7.82 12.59 -26.87
N TRP A 262 9.09 12.96 -26.67
CA TRP A 262 10.21 12.40 -27.45
C TRP A 262 10.34 10.88 -27.30
N LEU A 263 10.21 10.36 -26.07
CA LEU A 263 10.27 8.92 -25.80
C LEU A 263 9.13 8.17 -26.49
N LEU A 264 7.90 8.70 -26.43
CA LEU A 264 6.74 8.10 -27.07
C LEU A 264 6.85 8.16 -28.60
N ASP A 265 7.42 9.23 -29.17
CA ASP A 265 7.71 9.27 -30.61
C ASP A 265 8.66 8.15 -31.04
N ARG A 266 9.65 7.80 -30.21
CA ARG A 266 10.54 6.67 -30.46
C ARG A 266 9.80 5.33 -30.40
N TYR A 267 8.82 5.18 -29.51
CA TYR A 267 7.97 3.98 -29.46
C TYR A 267 7.04 3.90 -30.69
N ARG A 268 6.53 5.04 -31.16
CA ARG A 268 5.70 5.14 -32.37
C ARG A 268 6.49 4.81 -33.63
N LEU A 269 7.71 5.34 -33.78
CA LEU A 269 8.61 5.02 -34.89
C LEU A 269 8.97 3.53 -34.95
N LYS A 270 9.05 2.87 -33.79
CA LYS A 270 9.25 1.41 -33.67
C LYS A 270 7.97 0.59 -33.82
N LYS A 271 6.85 1.21 -34.20
CA LYS A 271 5.52 0.60 -34.34
C LYS A 271 5.05 -0.15 -33.08
N LYS A 272 5.52 0.26 -31.89
CA LYS A 272 5.11 -0.33 -30.61
C LYS A 272 3.83 0.28 -30.05
N ILE A 273 3.53 1.50 -30.50
CA ILE A 273 2.30 2.23 -30.21
C ILE A 273 1.85 2.98 -31.46
N ASP A 274 0.56 3.27 -31.56
CA ASP A 274 0.01 4.18 -32.57
C ASP A 274 -0.12 5.63 -32.04
N GLN A 275 -0.73 6.50 -32.85
CA GLN A 275 -0.92 7.91 -32.51
C GLN A 275 -1.95 8.13 -31.41
N GLU A 276 -3.06 7.37 -31.41
CA GLU A 276 -4.10 7.46 -30.39
C GLU A 276 -3.56 7.01 -29.04
N GLU A 277 -2.80 5.92 -29.03
CA GLU A 277 -2.13 5.41 -27.85
C GLU A 277 -1.12 6.41 -27.31
N LYS A 278 -0.29 7.02 -28.18
CA LYS A 278 0.64 8.08 -27.78
C LYS A 278 -0.08 9.20 -27.03
N GLU A 279 -1.22 9.66 -27.56
CA GLU A 279 -2.00 10.71 -26.92
C GLU A 279 -2.60 10.26 -25.58
N ALA A 280 -3.08 9.01 -25.50
CA ALA A 280 -3.56 8.43 -24.26
C ALA A 280 -2.46 8.35 -23.19
N TYR A 281 -1.24 7.94 -23.55
CA TYR A 281 -0.08 7.95 -22.64
C TYR A 281 0.25 9.36 -22.14
N LEU A 282 0.27 10.36 -23.03
CA LEU A 282 0.57 11.73 -22.63
C LEU A 282 -0.47 12.30 -21.67
N ARG A 283 -1.75 12.05 -21.92
CA ARG A 283 -2.83 12.48 -21.02
C ARG A 283 -2.77 11.75 -19.67
N ALA A 284 -2.50 10.44 -19.69
CA ALA A 284 -2.32 9.64 -18.48
C ALA A 284 -1.14 10.14 -17.62
N LEU A 285 -0.02 10.50 -18.27
CA LEU A 285 1.14 11.07 -17.59
C LEU A 285 0.86 12.47 -17.03
N ASN A 286 0.03 13.27 -17.71
CA ASN A 286 -0.35 14.59 -17.22
C ASN A 286 -1.20 14.51 -15.96
N ASP A 287 -2.23 13.66 -15.93
CA ASP A 287 -3.00 13.39 -14.71
C ASP A 287 -2.07 12.93 -13.58
N LEU A 288 -1.15 12.02 -13.89
CA LEU A 288 -0.19 11.49 -12.92
C LEU A 288 0.81 12.55 -12.41
N PHE A 289 1.18 13.55 -13.22
CA PHE A 289 1.98 14.69 -12.76
C PHE A 289 1.19 15.63 -11.86
N GLN A 290 -0.11 15.84 -12.12
CA GLN A 290 -0.97 16.61 -11.22
C GLN A 290 -1.09 15.90 -9.87
N ASP A 291 -1.35 14.61 -9.88
CA ASP A 291 -1.42 13.82 -8.65
C ASP A 291 -0.08 13.85 -7.87
N TRP A 292 1.06 13.91 -8.55
CA TRP A 292 2.36 14.11 -7.87
C TRP A 292 2.51 15.48 -7.23
N LEU A 293 1.98 16.54 -7.86
CA LEU A 293 1.91 17.88 -7.28
C LEU A 293 0.98 17.89 -6.06
N ASP A 294 -0.10 17.12 -6.11
CA ASP A 294 -1.11 17.00 -5.05
C ASP A 294 -0.71 15.99 -3.94
N GLY A 295 0.54 15.53 -3.94
CA GLY A 295 1.11 14.78 -2.82
C GLY A 295 1.18 13.25 -3.00
N GLY A 296 0.85 12.72 -4.17
CA GLY A 296 1.08 11.31 -4.49
C GLY A 296 0.13 10.74 -5.53
N GLN A 297 0.47 9.57 -6.05
CA GLN A 297 -0.32 8.89 -7.08
C GLN A 297 -1.61 8.29 -6.47
N GLU A 298 -2.78 8.81 -6.84
CA GLU A 298 -4.06 8.35 -6.28
C GLU A 298 -4.59 7.05 -6.90
N ARG A 299 -4.22 6.75 -8.15
CA ARG A 299 -4.80 5.65 -8.95
C ARG A 299 -3.74 4.68 -9.45
N SER A 300 -4.14 3.48 -9.89
CA SER A 300 -3.16 2.59 -10.53
C SER A 300 -2.73 3.17 -11.89
N LEU A 301 -1.53 2.82 -12.35
CA LEU A 301 -1.05 3.23 -13.68
C LEU A 301 -1.99 2.76 -14.81
N PHE A 302 -2.65 1.63 -14.62
CA PHE A 302 -3.68 1.14 -15.53
C PHE A 302 -4.86 2.10 -15.60
N ASP A 303 -5.33 2.65 -14.47
CA ASP A 303 -6.50 3.52 -14.43
C ASP A 303 -6.28 4.85 -15.14
N TYR A 304 -5.07 5.44 -15.02
CA TYR A 304 -4.74 6.65 -15.78
C TYR A 304 -4.77 6.41 -17.28
N LEU A 305 -4.24 5.26 -17.74
CA LEU A 305 -4.23 4.95 -19.16
C LEU A 305 -5.61 4.55 -19.67
N LYS A 306 -6.34 3.73 -18.92
CA LYS A 306 -7.70 3.28 -19.28
C LYS A 306 -8.68 4.45 -19.41
N LYS A 307 -8.52 5.52 -18.61
CA LYS A 307 -9.31 6.75 -18.73
C LYS A 307 -9.27 7.34 -20.14
N TYR A 308 -8.12 7.25 -20.81
CA TYR A 308 -7.89 7.83 -22.13
C TYR A 308 -7.79 6.79 -23.25
N TYR A 309 -7.79 5.50 -22.90
CA TYR A 309 -7.86 4.38 -23.83
C TYR A 309 -8.91 3.37 -23.33
N PRO A 310 -10.22 3.63 -23.53
CA PRO A 310 -11.30 2.85 -22.92
C PRO A 310 -11.34 1.38 -23.36
N GLY A 311 -10.83 1.07 -24.55
CA GLY A 311 -10.70 -0.29 -25.06
C GLY A 311 -9.63 -1.14 -24.37
N LEU A 312 -8.82 -0.54 -23.50
CA LEU A 312 -7.69 -1.21 -22.85
C LEU A 312 -8.16 -2.34 -21.92
N SER A 313 -7.86 -3.57 -22.31
CA SER A 313 -8.07 -4.71 -21.42
C SER A 313 -6.94 -4.81 -20.37
N PRO A 314 -7.22 -5.32 -19.16
CA PRO A 314 -6.17 -5.57 -18.17
C PRO A 314 -5.07 -6.54 -18.64
N GLN A 315 -5.40 -7.47 -19.53
CA GLN A 315 -4.45 -8.45 -20.07
C GLN A 315 -3.47 -7.80 -21.06
N GLU A 316 -4.01 -7.01 -21.99
CA GLU A 316 -3.24 -6.23 -22.95
C GLU A 316 -2.33 -5.21 -22.27
N TYR A 317 -2.86 -4.53 -21.25
CA TYR A 317 -2.06 -3.64 -20.42
C TYR A 317 -0.85 -4.36 -19.82
N ARG A 318 -1.04 -5.51 -19.18
CA ARG A 318 0.04 -6.26 -18.53
C ARG A 318 1.10 -6.77 -19.51
N LYS A 319 0.68 -7.19 -20.71
CA LYS A 319 1.56 -7.81 -21.69
C LYS A 319 2.49 -6.79 -22.36
N GLU A 320 1.94 -5.64 -22.76
CA GLU A 320 2.64 -4.73 -23.67
C GLU A 320 2.71 -3.28 -23.15
N LYS A 321 1.59 -2.74 -22.66
CA LYS A 321 1.47 -1.29 -22.37
C LYS A 321 2.05 -0.89 -21.01
N ARG A 322 2.03 -1.79 -20.03
CA ARG A 322 2.55 -1.60 -18.67
C ARG A 322 4.03 -1.23 -18.68
N LYS A 323 4.85 -1.94 -19.47
CA LYS A 323 6.30 -1.71 -19.52
C LYS A 323 6.65 -0.31 -20.03
N ILE A 324 5.87 0.19 -21.00
CA ILE A 324 6.05 1.53 -21.56
C ILE A 324 5.66 2.58 -20.52
N LEU A 325 4.48 2.43 -19.89
CA LEU A 325 4.03 3.39 -18.88
C LEU A 325 4.95 3.42 -17.65
N GLU A 326 5.34 2.26 -17.11
CA GLU A 326 6.26 2.16 -15.98
C GLU A 326 7.63 2.77 -16.31
N TYR A 327 8.12 2.57 -17.53
CA TYR A 327 9.37 3.17 -17.97
C TYR A 327 9.28 4.70 -18.02
N LEU A 328 8.21 5.25 -18.62
CA LEU A 328 7.98 6.69 -18.69
C LEU A 328 7.87 7.30 -17.29
N VAL A 329 7.08 6.68 -16.41
CA VAL A 329 6.92 7.10 -15.01
C VAL A 329 8.25 7.07 -14.26
N LYS A 330 9.02 5.99 -14.39
CA LYS A 330 10.33 5.86 -13.75
C LYS A 330 11.30 6.93 -14.27
N SER A 331 11.36 7.11 -15.58
CA SER A 331 12.20 8.11 -16.24
C SER A 331 11.84 9.53 -15.78
N SER A 332 10.55 9.87 -15.69
CA SER A 332 10.11 11.18 -15.21
C SER A 332 10.44 11.37 -13.72
N ARG A 333 10.24 10.37 -12.86
CA ARG A 333 10.63 10.46 -11.44
C ARG A 333 12.12 10.67 -11.25
N GLU A 334 12.92 9.92 -12.00
CA GLU A 334 14.39 10.01 -11.93
C GLU A 334 14.87 11.38 -12.42
N TYR A 335 14.34 11.86 -13.55
CA TYR A 335 14.62 13.19 -14.06
C TYR A 335 14.25 14.29 -13.06
N LEU A 336 13.01 14.30 -12.55
CA LEU A 336 12.57 15.29 -11.57
C LEU A 336 13.39 15.22 -10.28
N ARG A 337 13.71 14.01 -9.80
CA ARG A 337 14.53 13.83 -8.60
C ARG A 337 15.97 14.34 -8.78
N SER A 338 16.57 14.12 -9.94
CA SER A 338 17.92 14.61 -10.23
C SER A 338 17.93 16.13 -10.33
N ARG A 339 16.96 16.73 -11.03
CA ARG A 339 16.84 18.19 -11.15
C ARG A 339 16.56 18.88 -9.82
N LEU A 340 15.65 18.34 -9.02
CA LEU A 340 15.38 18.86 -7.67
C LEU A 340 16.60 18.78 -6.74
N LYS A 341 17.52 17.83 -6.97
CA LYS A 341 18.81 17.77 -6.24
C LYS A 341 19.82 18.78 -6.77
N GLU A 342 19.90 18.96 -8.09
CA GLU A 342 20.78 19.95 -8.74
C GLU A 342 20.40 21.39 -8.36
N GLU A 343 19.11 21.68 -8.21
CA GLU A 343 18.56 23.00 -7.86
C GLU A 343 18.47 23.25 -6.34
N GLY A 344 18.94 22.32 -5.50
CA GLY A 344 18.95 22.48 -4.04
C GLY A 344 17.57 22.42 -3.35
N LEU A 345 16.52 21.97 -4.05
CA LEU A 345 15.14 21.87 -3.57
C LEU A 345 14.82 20.53 -2.88
N ALA A 346 15.77 19.58 -2.82
CA ALA A 346 15.61 18.31 -2.14
C ALA A 346 16.01 18.42 -0.66
N PRO A 347 15.19 17.95 0.31
CA PRO A 347 15.64 17.86 1.69
C PRO A 347 16.83 16.90 1.78
N GLU A 348 17.94 17.36 2.38
CA GLU A 348 19.12 16.53 2.64
C GLU A 348 18.70 15.27 3.40
N GLY A 349 18.82 14.12 2.73
CA GLY A 349 18.67 12.83 3.38
C GLY A 349 19.85 12.61 4.33
N PRO A 350 19.67 11.92 5.47
CA PRO A 350 20.76 11.67 6.39
C PRO A 350 21.82 10.81 5.69
N HIS A 351 23.05 11.32 5.67
CA HIS A 351 24.24 10.54 5.39
C HIS A 351 24.37 9.41 6.44
N GLY A 352 24.59 8.17 5.98
CA GLY A 352 24.92 7.01 6.82
C GLY A 352 24.01 5.82 6.62
#